data_AF-A0AAD5HPA0-F1
#
_entry.id   AF-A0AAD5HPA0-F1
#
_cell.length_a   1.000
_cell.length_b   1.000
_cell.length_c   1.000
_cell.angle_alpha   90.00
_cell.angle_beta   90.00
_cell.angle_gamma   90.00
#
_symmetry.space_group_name_H-M   'P 1'
#
loop_
_entity.id
_entity.type
_entity.pdbx_description
1 polymer ?
#
loop_
_entity_poly.entity_id
_entity_poly.type
_entity_poly.pdbx_seq_one_letter_code
_entity_poly.pdbx_strand_id
1 'polypeptide(L)'
;MDTSNQNQGQPQVAPQAQQLPDASAAAAMPPIDAGANLNGNGNAIPQLPDHLLGSMNPEAMAGMMPDPSLMADPTMLAAAMQMPLADPSAFMMQPGMAMSNGQPHAFGVPVAPPPATVSADEIALYDRQIRLWGMAAQAKIQSANILLITIKALANEIAKNLVLAGIGSLTLLDGAVVTEADRGSQFFLSDDDSIIGQNRAQAASAALQKLNPRVRVHVDTEGVKTKGPSYFAGYDIVIATDLDPESFNIINTATRLNCKAFYAAGCHGLYGFIFSDLIEHDYVIQRDLGNVPTVPGPETRTRTIVDVQTRKEGPKTIESVTKRELYSTWFLASDVGGLPEEYTQSRRRLKSVTPALSCLRALWEFMQIQGGRVPSNRDDLKMFTQIATQKHKALGLPSETLRPEFLRSFLQNLVSEISPVAAILGGQLAQDVINVLGQTQQPIQNMVVFDGNTMEGLMYPLHPEGSLGSGLLTDHQVPNGGAPMMLTTTMDALPMGIDPTAMGALPHHNNPIMIPGGLQNGMALAMQDAAMTDPTQQFNPAQAPQQDPQQVSQQAAPQPTAATAEQPAQEAPANPGNGGAN
;
A
#
# COMPACT_ATOMS: atom_id res chain seq x y z
N MET A 1 -7.55 -8.11 83.50
CA MET A 1 -7.05 -6.75 83.28
C MET A 1 -6.94 -6.53 81.78
N ASP A 2 -7.78 -5.81 81.04
CA ASP A 2 -9.12 -5.22 81.13
C ASP A 2 -9.48 -4.92 79.65
N THR A 3 -10.58 -5.44 79.08
CA THR A 3 -11.82 -4.72 78.67
C THR A 3 -11.60 -3.25 78.23
N SER A 4 -11.99 -2.76 77.04
CA SER A 4 -13.36 -2.42 76.58
C SER A 4 -13.26 -1.82 75.15
N ASN A 5 -14.03 -2.18 74.11
CA ASN A 5 -15.44 -1.91 73.75
C ASN A 5 -15.72 -0.59 72.97
N GLN A 6 -16.12 -0.79 71.70
CA GLN A 6 -17.11 -0.10 70.81
C GLN A 6 -17.49 1.40 70.97
N ASN A 7 -17.57 2.12 69.83
CA ASN A 7 -18.80 2.84 69.43
C ASN A 7 -18.89 3.17 67.91
N GLN A 8 -20.12 3.21 67.39
CA GLN A 8 -20.55 3.38 65.98
C GLN A 8 -20.95 4.84 65.62
N GLY A 9 -21.05 5.17 64.31
CA GLY A 9 -22.09 6.11 63.79
C GLY A 9 -21.70 7.21 62.78
N GLN A 10 -21.84 6.91 61.46
CA GLN A 10 -22.50 7.65 60.33
C GLN A 10 -22.41 9.22 60.10
N PRO A 11 -22.79 9.77 58.91
CA PRO A 11 -21.91 10.59 58.03
C PRO A 11 -22.30 12.08 57.83
N GLN A 12 -21.40 12.89 57.25
CA GLN A 12 -21.60 14.27 56.77
C GLN A 12 -20.61 14.58 55.61
N VAL A 13 -20.76 15.50 54.64
CA VAL A 13 -21.80 16.29 53.94
C VAL A 13 -21.04 16.96 52.76
N ALA A 14 -21.68 17.13 51.59
CA ALA A 14 -21.14 17.82 50.40
C ALA A 14 -21.29 19.35 50.47
N PRO A 15 -20.55 20.17 49.68
CA PRO A 15 -20.84 21.60 49.53
C PRO A 15 -21.54 21.97 48.21
N GLN A 16 -22.51 22.88 48.33
CA GLN A 16 -23.30 23.65 47.34
C GLN A 16 -22.43 24.79 46.73
N ALA A 17 -22.46 25.14 45.44
CA ALA A 17 -23.47 25.79 44.58
C ALA A 17 -23.74 27.30 44.88
N GLN A 18 -23.53 28.16 43.86
CA GLN A 18 -24.06 29.53 43.76
C GLN A 18 -24.70 29.76 42.38
N GLN A 19 -25.80 30.51 42.37
CA GLN A 19 -26.86 30.63 41.37
C GLN A 19 -26.90 32.00 40.66
N LEU A 20 -27.08 31.99 39.32
CA LEU A 20 -28.12 32.66 38.48
C LEU A 20 -28.26 34.22 38.46
N PRO A 21 -28.90 34.87 37.43
CA PRO A 21 -30.17 34.46 36.79
C PRO A 21 -30.42 34.72 35.27
N ASP A 22 -31.58 34.18 34.84
CA ASP A 22 -32.24 34.18 33.53
C ASP A 22 -32.77 35.54 33.01
N ALA A 23 -32.97 35.62 31.68
CA ALA A 23 -34.19 36.21 31.07
C ALA A 23 -34.37 35.79 29.59
N SER A 24 -35.62 35.60 29.19
CA SER A 24 -36.13 35.00 27.95
C SER A 24 -36.62 36.01 26.89
N ALA A 25 -36.68 35.52 25.63
CA ALA A 25 -37.77 35.67 24.63
C ALA A 25 -37.60 36.57 23.38
N ALA A 26 -37.76 35.88 22.23
CA ALA A 26 -38.60 36.18 21.04
C ALA A 26 -38.17 37.17 19.93
N ALA A 27 -38.06 36.65 18.69
CA ALA A 27 -38.69 37.12 17.42
C ALA A 27 -38.11 36.31 16.23
N ALA A 28 -38.84 35.39 15.59
CA ALA A 28 -39.77 35.56 14.45
C ALA A 28 -39.11 35.47 13.05
N MET A 29 -39.37 34.36 12.34
CA MET A 29 -39.33 34.19 10.88
C MET A 29 -40.60 34.80 10.25
N PRO A 30 -40.66 35.18 8.95
CA PRO A 30 -41.01 34.23 7.85
C PRO A 30 -40.46 34.66 6.43
N PRO A 31 -40.92 34.13 5.27
CA PRO A 31 -40.47 32.84 4.71
C PRO A 31 -40.31 32.83 3.13
N ILE A 32 -40.09 31.63 2.51
CA ILE A 32 -40.51 31.21 1.13
C ILE A 32 -39.72 31.83 -0.08
N ASP A 33 -39.38 31.22 -1.23
CA ASP A 33 -39.43 29.87 -1.84
C ASP A 33 -38.50 29.82 -3.10
N ALA A 34 -38.18 28.59 -3.52
CA ALA A 34 -38.11 28.01 -4.89
C ALA A 34 -37.35 28.62 -6.11
N GLY A 35 -36.68 27.70 -6.85
CA GLY A 35 -36.49 27.71 -8.32
C GLY A 35 -35.03 27.90 -8.80
N ALA A 36 -34.24 26.88 -9.14
CA ALA A 36 -34.26 25.96 -10.29
C ALA A 36 -33.87 26.57 -11.67
N ASN A 37 -32.86 25.93 -12.30
CA ASN A 37 -32.56 25.84 -13.75
C ASN A 37 -32.00 27.06 -14.50
N LEU A 38 -31.28 26.95 -15.63
CA LEU A 38 -30.27 26.04 -16.20
C LEU A 38 -29.89 26.66 -17.56
N ASN A 39 -28.61 26.61 -17.92
CA ASN A 39 -28.03 26.50 -19.27
C ASN A 39 -28.15 27.59 -20.36
N GLY A 40 -27.04 27.67 -21.12
CA GLY A 40 -27.00 28.09 -22.54
C GLY A 40 -25.93 29.15 -22.80
N ASN A 41 -24.63 28.82 -22.90
CA ASN A 41 -23.94 28.19 -24.03
C ASN A 41 -23.95 29.03 -25.32
N GLY A 42 -22.75 29.40 -25.80
CA GLY A 42 -22.55 30.16 -27.03
C GLY A 42 -21.07 30.25 -27.41
N ASN A 43 -20.60 29.19 -28.08
CA ASN A 43 -19.29 29.06 -28.72
C ASN A 43 -18.93 30.24 -29.64
N ALA A 44 -17.66 30.63 -29.60
CA ALA A 44 -16.92 31.05 -30.80
C ALA A 44 -15.41 30.82 -30.59
N ILE A 45 -14.85 29.88 -31.34
CA ILE A 45 -13.40 29.68 -31.51
C ILE A 45 -12.95 30.56 -32.68
N PRO A 46 -11.77 31.18 -32.59
CA PRO A 46 -10.92 31.32 -33.76
C PRO A 46 -9.56 30.63 -33.57
N GLN A 47 -9.14 29.98 -34.65
CA GLN A 47 -7.87 29.30 -34.88
C GLN A 47 -6.65 30.24 -34.76
N LEU A 48 -5.48 29.66 -34.50
CA LEU A 48 -4.18 30.30 -34.73
C LEU A 48 -3.25 29.37 -35.52
N PRO A 49 -2.29 29.94 -36.29
CA PRO A 49 -1.64 29.29 -37.42
C PRO A 49 -0.26 28.70 -37.11
N ASP A 50 0.23 27.93 -38.09
CA ASP A 50 1.54 27.30 -38.23
C ASP A 50 2.74 28.27 -38.13
N HIS A 51 3.94 27.75 -38.44
CA HIS A 51 5.27 28.36 -38.59
C HIS A 51 6.09 28.61 -37.31
N LEU A 52 7.09 27.74 -37.08
CA LEU A 52 8.50 28.07 -37.36
C LEU A 52 9.42 26.83 -37.20
N LEU A 53 9.87 26.32 -38.35
CA LEU A 53 10.99 25.39 -38.53
C LEU A 53 12.32 26.17 -38.46
N GLY A 54 13.29 25.64 -37.71
CA GLY A 54 14.67 26.15 -37.65
C GLY A 54 15.69 25.02 -37.46
N SER A 55 16.26 24.59 -38.59
CA SER A 55 17.56 23.91 -38.85
C SER A 55 18.34 23.19 -37.73
N MET A 56 18.61 21.91 -37.96
CA MET A 56 19.56 21.03 -37.26
C MET A 56 21.02 21.24 -37.70
N ASN A 57 21.96 21.01 -36.77
CA ASN A 57 23.42 21.03 -36.98
C ASN A 57 23.98 19.58 -37.10
N PRO A 58 24.86 19.23 -38.06
CA PRO A 58 25.23 17.83 -38.37
C PRO A 58 26.38 17.17 -37.59
N GLU A 59 26.94 17.78 -36.54
CA GLU A 59 28.15 17.27 -35.86
C GLU A 59 27.91 16.43 -34.58
N ALA A 60 26.70 15.96 -34.33
CA ALA A 60 26.36 15.16 -33.14
C ALA A 60 25.99 13.68 -33.43
N MET A 61 26.50 13.11 -34.53
CA MET A 61 26.19 11.75 -35.00
C MET A 61 27.45 10.95 -35.38
N ALA A 62 28.48 10.95 -34.52
CA ALA A 62 29.63 10.05 -34.66
C ALA A 62 30.15 9.63 -33.27
N GLY A 63 29.75 8.44 -32.80
CA GLY A 63 30.18 7.95 -31.49
C GLY A 63 29.73 6.53 -31.12
N MET A 64 29.34 5.69 -32.10
CA MET A 64 28.97 4.30 -31.83
C MET A 64 29.51 3.40 -32.94
N MET A 65 30.68 2.77 -32.71
CA MET A 65 31.06 1.38 -33.07
C MET A 65 32.46 1.09 -32.47
N PRO A 66 32.72 -0.10 -31.90
CA PRO A 66 34.04 -0.48 -31.39
C PRO A 66 34.93 -1.11 -32.47
N ASP A 67 36.24 -0.89 -32.30
CA ASP A 67 37.38 -1.26 -33.16
C ASP A 67 37.62 -2.80 -33.25
N PRO A 68 37.85 -3.36 -34.45
CA PRO A 68 38.13 -4.78 -34.67
C PRO A 68 39.64 -5.08 -34.73
N SER A 69 40.28 -5.29 -33.58
CA SER A 69 41.53 -6.05 -33.54
C SER A 69 41.84 -6.45 -32.10
N LEU A 70 41.70 -7.75 -31.77
CA LEU A 70 42.38 -8.47 -30.68
C LEU A 70 41.84 -9.92 -30.63
N MET A 71 42.45 -10.81 -31.41
CA MET A 71 42.32 -12.26 -31.32
C MET A 71 43.70 -12.88 -31.59
N ALA A 72 44.32 -13.43 -30.55
CA ALA A 72 45.18 -14.62 -30.60
C ALA A 72 45.72 -14.94 -29.19
N ASP A 73 45.17 -15.95 -28.51
CA ASP A 73 45.94 -17.16 -28.14
C ASP A 73 44.97 -18.28 -27.69
N PRO A 74 45.10 -19.55 -28.13
CA PRO A 74 44.07 -20.59 -28.01
C PRO A 74 44.46 -21.69 -27.01
N THR A 75 43.83 -21.74 -25.83
CA THR A 75 43.92 -22.93 -24.95
C THR A 75 42.69 -23.23 -24.06
N MET A 76 41.55 -22.57 -24.24
CA MET A 76 40.37 -22.81 -23.36
C MET A 76 39.09 -23.21 -24.11
N LEU A 77 39.22 -23.84 -25.28
CA LEU A 77 38.09 -24.38 -26.07
C LEU A 77 38.23 -25.90 -26.25
N ALA A 78 38.25 -26.65 -25.14
CA ALA A 78 38.31 -28.11 -25.17
C ALA A 78 37.50 -28.84 -24.08
N ALA A 79 36.58 -28.17 -23.36
CA ALA A 79 35.86 -28.78 -22.23
C ALA A 79 34.33 -28.74 -22.30
N ALA A 80 33.72 -28.38 -23.43
CA ALA A 80 32.27 -28.45 -23.59
C ALA A 80 31.90 -28.83 -25.02
N MET A 81 31.77 -30.15 -25.26
CA MET A 81 30.88 -30.80 -26.24
C MET A 81 31.41 -32.21 -26.54
N GLN A 82 30.89 -33.22 -25.83
CA GLN A 82 30.90 -34.63 -26.23
C GLN A 82 29.96 -35.45 -25.32
N MET A 83 28.73 -35.66 -25.77
CA MET A 83 27.82 -36.71 -25.29
C MET A 83 27.33 -37.44 -26.54
N PRO A 84 27.52 -38.77 -26.68
CA PRO A 84 27.06 -39.49 -27.87
C PRO A 84 25.58 -39.89 -27.76
N LEU A 85 24.86 -39.67 -28.85
CA LEU A 85 23.54 -40.23 -29.15
C LEU A 85 23.62 -41.75 -29.31
N ALA A 86 22.69 -42.49 -28.71
CA ALA A 86 22.47 -43.91 -28.98
C ALA A 86 21.04 -44.13 -29.54
N ASP A 87 21.01 -44.93 -30.61
CA ASP A 87 19.93 -45.27 -31.55
C ASP A 87 18.85 -46.19 -30.92
N PRO A 88 17.55 -46.07 -31.27
CA PRO A 88 16.47 -46.87 -30.71
C PRO A 88 16.16 -48.06 -31.63
N SER A 89 16.78 -49.22 -31.40
CA SER A 89 16.30 -50.51 -31.93
C SER A 89 17.09 -51.71 -31.41
N ALA A 90 16.74 -52.20 -30.23
CA ALA A 90 17.04 -53.59 -29.83
C ALA A 90 16.18 -53.95 -28.63
N PHE A 91 15.22 -54.87 -28.81
CA PHE A 91 14.99 -56.06 -27.97
C PHE A 91 13.64 -56.68 -28.35
N MET A 92 13.70 -57.60 -29.32
CA MET A 92 12.64 -58.55 -29.61
C MET A 92 12.71 -59.74 -28.64
N MET A 93 11.56 -60.08 -28.07
CA MET A 93 10.95 -61.41 -27.87
C MET A 93 11.84 -62.64 -27.56
N GLN A 94 11.56 -63.29 -26.43
CA GLN A 94 11.29 -64.75 -26.39
C GLN A 94 10.37 -65.16 -25.21
N PRO A 95 9.67 -66.32 -25.29
CA PRO A 95 8.41 -66.61 -24.60
C PRO A 95 8.52 -67.63 -23.45
N GLY A 96 7.53 -67.64 -22.55
CA GLY A 96 7.37 -68.72 -21.57
C GLY A 96 6.14 -68.53 -20.66
N MET A 97 5.10 -69.34 -20.91
CA MET A 97 3.86 -69.44 -20.12
C MET A 97 4.10 -70.11 -18.76
N ALA A 98 3.52 -69.54 -17.68
CA ALA A 98 3.00 -70.30 -16.54
C ALA A 98 1.90 -69.49 -15.82
N MET A 99 0.69 -70.03 -15.81
CA MET A 99 -0.49 -69.54 -15.08
C MET A 99 -0.36 -69.85 -13.59
N SER A 100 -0.71 -68.93 -12.68
CA SER A 100 -1.48 -69.24 -11.45
C SER A 100 -1.86 -67.99 -10.63
N ASN A 101 -3.18 -67.84 -10.40
CA ASN A 101 -3.91 -67.30 -9.24
C ASN A 101 -3.62 -65.89 -8.66
N GLY A 102 -4.40 -64.91 -9.14
CA GLY A 102 -5.48 -64.27 -8.38
C GLY A 102 -5.17 -63.43 -7.14
N GLN A 103 -5.10 -62.09 -7.31
CA GLN A 103 -5.62 -61.07 -6.36
C GLN A 103 -6.00 -59.78 -7.12
N PRO A 104 -7.09 -59.08 -6.76
CA PRO A 104 -7.51 -57.87 -7.47
C PRO A 104 -6.66 -56.66 -7.09
N HIS A 105 -6.26 -55.89 -8.10
CA HIS A 105 -5.59 -54.60 -7.97
C HIS A 105 -6.46 -53.59 -7.21
N ALA A 106 -6.04 -53.23 -5.98
CA ALA A 106 -6.46 -51.99 -5.36
C ALA A 106 -5.58 -50.86 -5.93
N PHE A 107 -6.21 -49.87 -6.55
CA PHE A 107 -5.57 -48.62 -6.94
C PHE A 107 -5.03 -47.93 -5.69
N GLY A 108 -3.70 -47.97 -5.51
CA GLY A 108 -3.01 -47.23 -4.47
C GLY A 108 -3.10 -45.74 -4.78
N VAL A 109 -4.01 -45.05 -4.08
CA VAL A 109 -3.94 -43.59 -3.93
C VAL A 109 -2.58 -43.28 -3.30
N PRO A 110 -1.79 -42.34 -3.84
CA PRO A 110 -0.55 -41.94 -3.18
C PRO A 110 -0.90 -41.37 -1.81
N VAL A 111 -0.52 -42.10 -0.76
CA VAL A 111 -0.60 -41.62 0.62
C VAL A 111 0.31 -40.39 0.70
N ALA A 112 -0.27 -39.24 1.00
CA ALA A 112 0.47 -38.02 1.26
C ALA A 112 1.55 -38.29 2.31
N PRO A 113 2.76 -37.73 2.17
CA PRO A 113 3.79 -37.90 3.19
C PRO A 113 3.25 -37.41 4.55
N PRO A 114 3.60 -38.08 5.65
CA PRO A 114 3.18 -37.64 6.97
C PRO A 114 3.64 -36.20 7.20
N PRO A 115 2.85 -35.37 7.92
CA PRO A 115 3.26 -34.00 8.22
C PRO A 115 4.62 -34.04 8.91
N ALA A 116 5.56 -33.22 8.42
CA ALA A 116 6.90 -33.13 8.97
C ALA A 116 6.81 -32.94 10.48
N THR A 117 7.28 -33.93 11.24
CA THR A 117 7.27 -33.89 12.70
C THR A 117 8.22 -32.78 13.14
N VAL A 118 7.66 -31.70 13.68
CA VAL A 118 8.43 -30.59 14.28
C VAL A 118 9.39 -31.18 15.31
N SER A 119 10.69 -30.94 15.15
CA SER A 119 11.72 -31.52 16.02
C SER A 119 11.59 -31.02 17.47
N ALA A 120 12.08 -31.78 18.44
CA ALA A 120 12.00 -31.39 19.85
C ALA A 120 12.67 -30.03 20.13
N ASP A 121 13.77 -29.73 19.44
CA ASP A 121 14.46 -28.44 19.54
C ASP A 121 13.62 -27.30 18.96
N GLU A 122 12.86 -27.54 17.89
CA GLU A 122 11.92 -26.56 17.33
C GLU A 122 10.72 -26.33 18.24
N ILE A 123 10.19 -27.38 18.86
CA ILE A 123 9.13 -27.26 19.86
C ILE A 123 9.60 -26.40 21.03
N ALA A 124 10.83 -26.61 21.51
CA ALA A 124 11.40 -25.80 22.60
C ALA A 124 11.62 -24.33 22.18
N LEU A 125 12.13 -24.09 20.97
CA LEU A 125 12.36 -22.73 20.45
C LEU A 125 11.04 -21.96 20.29
N TYR A 126 10.00 -22.61 19.76
CA TYR A 126 8.71 -22.00 19.49
C TYR A 126 7.68 -22.22 20.60
N ASP A 127 8.05 -22.75 21.78
CA ASP A 127 7.11 -23.12 22.86
C ASP A 127 6.14 -21.98 23.20
N ARG A 128 6.64 -20.75 23.35
CA ARG A 128 5.81 -19.57 23.64
C ARG A 128 4.82 -19.25 22.51
N GLN A 129 5.24 -19.43 21.26
CA GLN A 129 4.44 -19.17 20.07
C GLN A 129 3.37 -20.26 19.90
N ILE A 130 3.77 -21.52 20.05
CA ILE A 130 2.91 -22.70 20.02
C ILE A 130 1.82 -22.62 21.09
N ARG A 131 2.12 -22.11 22.30
CA ARG A 131 1.10 -21.88 23.34
C ARG A 131 0.03 -20.87 22.93
N LEU A 132 0.35 -19.95 22.02
CA LEU A 132 -0.57 -18.92 21.57
C LEU A 132 -1.50 -19.42 20.46
N TRP A 133 -0.94 -20.01 19.40
CA TRP A 133 -1.72 -20.40 18.20
C TRP A 133 -1.82 -21.91 17.95
N GLY A 134 -1.14 -22.72 18.75
CA GLY A 134 -1.18 -24.18 18.67
C GLY A 134 -0.21 -24.78 17.64
N MET A 135 0.03 -26.08 17.79
CA MET A 135 0.96 -26.84 16.96
C MET A 135 0.58 -26.85 15.47
N ALA A 136 -0.71 -26.97 15.15
CA ALA A 136 -1.18 -27.03 13.77
C ALA A 136 -0.93 -25.70 13.02
N ALA A 137 -1.14 -24.57 13.70
CA ALA A 137 -0.82 -23.26 13.13
C ALA A 137 0.70 -23.09 12.91
N GLN A 138 1.52 -23.50 13.89
CA GLN A 138 2.98 -23.44 13.75
C GLN A 138 3.48 -24.28 12.57
N ALA A 139 2.92 -25.47 12.36
CA ALA A 139 3.29 -26.31 11.22
C ALA A 139 2.98 -25.64 9.87
N LYS A 140 1.83 -24.96 9.75
CA LYS A 140 1.50 -24.17 8.54
C LYS A 140 2.48 -23.02 8.33
N ILE A 141 2.79 -22.28 9.40
CA ILE A 141 3.77 -21.19 9.38
C ILE A 141 5.14 -21.70 8.88
N GLN A 142 5.63 -22.80 9.44
CA GLN A 142 6.92 -23.42 9.05
C GLN A 142 6.95 -23.96 7.62
N SER A 143 5.79 -24.22 7.00
CA SER A 143 5.72 -24.65 5.60
C SER A 143 5.62 -23.48 4.61
N ALA A 144 5.33 -22.26 5.08
CA ALA A 144 5.01 -21.13 4.23
C ALA A 144 6.21 -20.60 3.44
N ASN A 145 6.00 -20.34 2.15
CA ASN A 145 6.94 -19.64 1.28
C ASN A 145 6.47 -18.21 0.99
N ILE A 146 7.24 -17.21 1.44
CA ILE A 146 6.86 -15.80 1.36
C ILE A 146 7.79 -15.04 0.41
N LEU A 147 7.22 -14.22 -0.47
CA LEU A 147 7.94 -13.23 -1.26
C LEU A 147 7.80 -11.85 -0.62
N LEU A 148 8.91 -11.14 -0.42
CA LEU A 148 8.95 -9.77 0.07
C LEU A 148 9.68 -8.88 -0.94
N ILE A 149 8.99 -7.85 -1.43
CA ILE A 149 9.43 -7.02 -2.56
C ILE A 149 9.76 -5.60 -2.06
N THR A 150 10.94 -5.10 -2.46
CA THR A 150 11.55 -3.81 -2.07
C THR A 150 12.06 -3.82 -0.62
N ILE A 151 13.38 -3.95 -0.43
CA ILE A 151 13.98 -4.08 0.91
C ILE A 151 14.41 -2.71 1.44
N LYS A 152 13.49 -2.09 2.18
CA LYS A 152 13.67 -0.84 2.95
C LYS A 152 13.32 -1.02 4.43
N ALA A 153 13.25 0.03 5.24
CA ALA A 153 13.02 -0.10 6.69
C ALA A 153 11.74 -0.88 7.05
N LEU A 154 10.63 -0.61 6.34
CA LEU A 154 9.38 -1.34 6.55
C LEU A 154 9.52 -2.83 6.26
N ALA A 155 10.14 -3.18 5.14
CA ALA A 155 10.40 -4.56 4.76
C ALA A 155 11.33 -5.26 5.78
N ASN A 156 12.32 -4.57 6.34
CA ASN A 156 13.19 -5.15 7.37
C ASN A 156 12.41 -5.52 8.63
N GLU A 157 11.46 -4.69 9.06
CA GLU A 157 10.58 -5.00 10.19
C GLU A 157 9.67 -6.19 9.90
N ILE A 158 9.09 -6.26 8.69
CA ILE A 158 8.28 -7.41 8.26
C ILE A 158 9.15 -8.69 8.25
N ALA A 159 10.30 -8.65 7.58
CA ALA A 159 11.21 -9.77 7.43
C ALA A 159 11.71 -10.30 8.79
N LYS A 160 12.11 -9.39 9.69
CA LYS A 160 12.52 -9.74 11.07
C LYS A 160 11.44 -10.55 11.77
N ASN A 161 10.20 -10.06 11.78
CA ASN A 161 9.10 -10.69 12.51
C ASN A 161 8.72 -12.04 11.88
N LEU A 162 8.69 -12.15 10.55
CA LEU A 162 8.39 -13.41 9.86
C LEU A 162 9.49 -14.47 10.06
N VAL A 163 10.76 -14.08 9.98
CA VAL A 163 11.89 -14.99 10.21
C VAL A 163 11.93 -15.48 11.67
N LEU A 164 11.65 -14.62 12.64
CA LEU A 164 11.55 -14.99 14.05
C LEU A 164 10.33 -15.87 14.35
N ALA A 165 9.24 -15.73 13.58
CA ALA A 165 8.07 -16.61 13.65
C ALA A 165 8.35 -18.02 13.09
N GLY A 166 9.44 -18.17 12.33
CA GLY A 166 9.87 -19.46 11.82
C GLY A 166 9.14 -19.90 10.56
N ILE A 167 8.92 -18.99 9.60
CA ILE A 167 8.39 -19.34 8.28
C ILE A 167 9.31 -20.32 7.52
N GLY A 168 8.79 -21.03 6.52
CA GLY A 168 9.57 -22.01 5.76
C GLY A 168 10.64 -21.40 4.86
N SER A 169 10.31 -20.33 4.16
CA SER A 169 11.26 -19.56 3.36
C SER A 169 10.81 -18.12 3.12
N LEU A 170 11.79 -17.22 3.02
CA LEU A 170 11.62 -15.82 2.66
C LEU A 170 12.47 -15.51 1.44
N THR A 171 11.86 -15.11 0.33
CA THR A 171 12.57 -14.55 -0.83
C THR A 171 12.52 -13.04 -0.78
N LEU A 172 13.69 -12.42 -0.78
CA LEU A 172 13.86 -10.97 -0.85
C LEU A 172 14.05 -10.57 -2.32
N LEU A 173 13.15 -9.76 -2.87
CA LEU A 173 13.23 -9.25 -4.24
C LEU A 173 13.45 -7.74 -4.23
N ASP A 174 14.65 -7.29 -4.59
CA ASP A 174 14.95 -5.87 -4.71
C ASP A 174 16.05 -5.65 -5.75
N GLY A 175 15.77 -4.80 -6.73
CA GLY A 175 16.73 -4.45 -7.79
C GLY A 175 17.63 -3.27 -7.46
N ALA A 176 17.39 -2.56 -6.36
CA ALA A 176 18.17 -1.37 -6.04
C ALA A 176 19.39 -1.67 -5.17
N VAL A 177 20.28 -0.68 -5.13
CA VAL A 177 21.52 -0.71 -4.35
C VAL A 177 21.36 0.03 -3.04
N VAL A 178 22.19 -0.31 -2.06
CA VAL A 178 22.31 0.38 -0.79
C VAL A 178 22.80 1.81 -1.04
N THR A 179 22.08 2.77 -0.48
CA THR A 179 22.45 4.18 -0.41
C THR A 179 22.74 4.57 1.03
N GLU A 180 23.40 5.72 1.25
CA GLU A 180 23.68 6.21 2.59
C GLU A 180 22.40 6.44 3.42
N ALA A 181 21.31 6.88 2.75
CA ALA A 181 20.03 7.11 3.40
C ALA A 181 19.44 5.80 3.99
N ASP A 182 19.71 4.66 3.35
CA ASP A 182 19.20 3.37 3.82
C ASP A 182 19.80 2.99 5.19
N ARG A 183 21.06 3.35 5.49
CA ARG A 183 21.70 3.03 6.78
C ARG A 183 20.99 3.66 7.98
N GLY A 184 20.37 4.83 7.78
CA GLY A 184 19.67 5.54 8.86
C GLY A 184 18.40 4.83 9.34
N SER A 185 17.79 3.98 8.51
CA SER A 185 16.51 3.33 8.80
C SER A 185 16.56 1.79 8.72
N GLN A 186 17.59 1.21 8.09
CA GLN A 186 17.70 -0.22 7.84
C GLN A 186 18.72 -0.93 8.77
N PHE A 187 18.23 -1.52 9.86
CA PHE A 187 19.06 -2.16 10.88
C PHE A 187 19.71 -3.50 10.47
N PHE A 188 19.44 -4.04 9.27
CA PHE A 188 20.13 -5.22 8.73
C PHE A 188 21.39 -4.89 7.92
N LEU A 189 21.56 -3.62 7.57
CA LEU A 189 22.73 -3.16 6.85
C LEU A 189 23.91 -3.00 7.81
N SER A 190 25.10 -3.39 7.38
CA SER A 190 26.33 -3.20 8.14
C SER A 190 26.76 -1.74 8.15
N ASP A 191 27.51 -1.34 9.17
CA ASP A 191 28.11 -0.01 9.26
C ASP A 191 29.38 0.19 8.40
N ASP A 192 29.80 -0.84 7.68
CA ASP A 192 30.95 -0.77 6.77
C ASP A 192 30.57 -0.08 5.45
N ASP A 193 31.28 0.97 5.06
CA ASP A 193 31.06 1.71 3.81
C ASP A 193 31.17 0.81 2.56
N SER A 194 31.81 -0.37 2.67
CA SER A 194 31.89 -1.35 1.59
C SER A 194 30.54 -1.86 1.09
N ILE A 195 29.46 -1.76 1.89
CA ILE A 195 28.11 -2.18 1.48
C ILE A 195 27.41 -1.18 0.57
N ILE A 196 27.85 0.08 0.53
CA ILE A 196 27.25 1.11 -0.31
C ILE A 196 27.45 0.72 -1.77
N GLY A 197 26.37 0.75 -2.57
CA GLY A 197 26.38 0.28 -3.95
C GLY A 197 26.19 -1.23 -4.13
N GLN A 198 26.20 -2.03 -3.05
CA GLN A 198 25.78 -3.44 -3.12
C GLN A 198 24.25 -3.54 -3.22
N ASN A 199 23.74 -4.64 -3.74
CA ASN A 199 22.29 -4.88 -3.78
C ASN A 199 21.70 -4.92 -2.36
N ARG A 200 20.58 -4.21 -2.12
CA ARG A 200 19.96 -4.09 -0.78
C ARG A 200 19.51 -5.42 -0.20
N ALA A 201 18.82 -6.24 -1.00
CA ALA A 201 18.36 -7.56 -0.57
C ALA A 201 19.53 -8.48 -0.22
N GLN A 202 20.59 -8.44 -1.03
CA GLN A 202 21.81 -9.20 -0.77
C GLN A 202 22.50 -8.75 0.52
N ALA A 203 22.66 -7.44 0.74
CA ALA A 203 23.29 -6.88 1.93
C ALA A 203 22.53 -7.25 3.22
N ALA A 204 21.19 -7.24 3.19
CA ALA A 204 20.37 -7.59 4.36
C ALA A 204 20.29 -9.11 4.64
N SER A 205 20.45 -9.95 3.61
CA SER A 205 20.19 -11.40 3.68
C SER A 205 21.00 -12.14 4.77
N ALA A 206 22.28 -11.78 4.95
CA ALA A 206 23.14 -12.44 5.93
C ALA A 206 22.70 -12.17 7.37
N ALA A 207 22.26 -10.95 7.68
CA ALA A 207 21.75 -10.59 8.99
C ALA A 207 20.39 -11.27 9.27
N LEU A 208 19.51 -11.32 8.27
CA LEU A 208 18.25 -12.05 8.34
C LEU A 208 18.45 -13.55 8.59
N GLN A 209 19.36 -14.19 7.85
CA GLN A 209 19.64 -15.62 8.01
C GLN A 209 20.17 -15.96 9.41
N LYS A 210 20.92 -15.04 10.04
CA LYS A 210 21.42 -15.18 11.41
C LYS A 210 20.31 -15.15 12.47
N LEU A 211 19.19 -14.46 12.21
CA LEU A 211 18.07 -14.41 13.16
C LEU A 211 17.45 -15.80 13.39
N ASN A 212 17.35 -16.59 12.32
CA ASN A 212 16.82 -17.94 12.41
C ASN A 212 17.42 -18.84 11.31
N PRO A 213 18.44 -19.66 11.63
CA PRO A 213 19.08 -20.57 10.68
C PRO A 213 18.15 -21.63 10.06
N ARG A 214 16.94 -21.81 10.60
CA ARG A 214 15.94 -22.76 10.09
C ARG A 214 15.09 -22.19 8.96
N VAL A 215 15.02 -20.86 8.85
CA VAL A 215 14.31 -20.19 7.75
C VAL A 215 15.25 -20.09 6.56
N ARG A 216 14.80 -20.52 5.38
CA ARG A 216 15.57 -20.37 4.15
C ARG A 216 15.41 -18.96 3.60
N VAL A 217 16.48 -18.17 3.59
CA VAL A 217 16.47 -16.83 3.00
C VAL A 217 17.05 -16.90 1.60
N HIS A 218 16.26 -16.47 0.61
CA HIS A 218 16.64 -16.36 -0.79
C HIS A 218 16.70 -14.89 -1.21
N VAL A 219 17.53 -14.60 -2.21
CA VAL A 219 17.69 -13.25 -2.77
C VAL A 219 17.48 -13.31 -4.27
N ASP A 220 16.62 -12.44 -4.77
CA ASP A 220 16.46 -12.13 -6.19
C ASP A 220 16.81 -10.65 -6.37
N THR A 221 17.84 -10.40 -7.18
CA THR A 221 18.43 -9.06 -7.35
C THR A 221 17.85 -8.31 -8.56
N GLU A 222 16.86 -8.89 -9.25
CA GLU A 222 16.17 -8.21 -10.33
C GLU A 222 15.06 -7.27 -9.81
N GLY A 223 14.60 -6.36 -10.66
CA GLY A 223 13.43 -5.54 -10.34
C GLY A 223 12.12 -6.31 -10.53
N VAL A 224 11.13 -6.06 -9.66
CA VAL A 224 9.82 -6.72 -9.78
C VAL A 224 9.15 -6.53 -11.14
N LYS A 225 9.42 -5.41 -11.83
CA LYS A 225 8.89 -5.10 -13.17
C LYS A 225 9.42 -6.05 -14.26
N THR A 226 10.46 -6.84 -14.00
CA THR A 226 10.96 -7.88 -14.94
C THR A 226 10.22 -9.20 -14.80
N LYS A 227 9.42 -9.39 -13.74
CA LYS A 227 8.79 -10.67 -13.41
C LYS A 227 7.44 -10.82 -14.09
N GLY A 228 7.23 -11.96 -14.75
CA GLY A 228 5.93 -12.33 -15.32
C GLY A 228 4.98 -12.92 -14.26
N PRO A 229 3.68 -13.07 -14.57
CA PRO A 229 2.68 -13.55 -13.61
C PRO A 229 3.00 -14.92 -12.99
N SER A 230 3.64 -15.82 -13.74
CA SER A 230 4.01 -17.16 -13.26
C SER A 230 5.04 -17.15 -12.13
N TYR A 231 5.84 -16.08 -12.00
CA TYR A 231 6.83 -15.95 -10.93
C TYR A 231 6.16 -16.01 -9.54
N PHE A 232 4.97 -15.39 -9.41
CA PHE A 232 4.26 -15.29 -8.14
C PHE A 232 3.60 -16.62 -7.70
N ALA A 233 3.47 -17.60 -8.60
CA ALA A 233 2.82 -18.89 -8.32
C ALA A 233 3.56 -19.71 -7.25
N GLY A 234 4.87 -19.51 -7.10
CA GLY A 234 5.72 -20.26 -6.17
C GLY A 234 5.56 -19.88 -4.70
N TYR A 235 4.85 -18.79 -4.40
CA TYR A 235 4.72 -18.24 -3.05
C TYR A 235 3.31 -18.44 -2.51
N ASP A 236 3.17 -18.59 -1.20
CA ASP A 236 1.87 -18.66 -0.53
C ASP A 236 1.31 -17.25 -0.30
N ILE A 237 2.20 -16.33 0.08
CA ILE A 237 1.90 -14.93 0.35
C ILE A 237 2.94 -14.04 -0.34
N VAL A 238 2.47 -13.01 -1.04
CA VAL A 238 3.32 -11.99 -1.67
C VAL A 238 3.10 -10.66 -0.95
N ILE A 239 4.20 -10.06 -0.48
CA ILE A 239 4.20 -8.79 0.22
C ILE A 239 5.02 -7.79 -0.60
N ALA A 240 4.39 -6.70 -1.02
CA ALA A 240 5.06 -5.63 -1.74
C ALA A 240 5.09 -4.35 -0.88
N THR A 241 6.26 -3.74 -0.74
CA THR A 241 6.41 -2.49 0.00
C THR A 241 6.94 -1.36 -0.87
N ASP A 242 6.50 -0.14 -0.59
CA ASP A 242 7.09 1.11 -1.12
C ASP A 242 7.22 1.14 -2.67
N LEU A 243 6.27 0.53 -3.39
CA LEU A 243 6.17 0.56 -4.85
C LEU A 243 5.17 1.61 -5.34
N ASP A 244 5.22 1.91 -6.63
CA ASP A 244 4.20 2.72 -7.29
C ASP A 244 2.85 1.95 -7.41
N PRO A 245 1.72 2.67 -7.52
CA PRO A 245 0.39 2.07 -7.54
C PRO A 245 0.13 1.13 -8.71
N GLU A 246 0.79 1.36 -9.86
CA GLU A 246 0.67 0.49 -11.04
C GLU A 246 1.33 -0.86 -10.75
N SER A 247 2.51 -0.86 -10.14
CA SER A 247 3.21 -2.06 -9.72
C SER A 247 2.40 -2.87 -8.70
N PHE A 248 1.80 -2.22 -7.70
CA PHE A 248 0.89 -2.90 -6.77
C PHE A 248 -0.29 -3.56 -7.49
N ASN A 249 -0.89 -2.86 -8.46
CA ASN A 249 -2.00 -3.42 -9.24
C ASN A 249 -1.59 -4.63 -10.08
N ILE A 250 -0.45 -4.56 -10.76
CA ILE A 250 0.08 -5.66 -11.58
C ILE A 250 0.37 -6.89 -10.71
N ILE A 251 1.04 -6.70 -9.57
CA ILE A 251 1.36 -7.79 -8.65
C ILE A 251 0.08 -8.39 -8.09
N ASN A 252 -0.86 -7.57 -7.62
CA ASN A 252 -2.12 -8.08 -7.06
C ASN A 252 -2.96 -8.85 -8.09
N THR A 253 -3.00 -8.37 -9.33
CA THR A 253 -3.65 -9.09 -10.44
C THR A 253 -2.96 -10.44 -10.68
N ALA A 254 -1.63 -10.46 -10.73
CA ALA A 254 -0.86 -11.68 -10.91
C ALA A 254 -1.04 -12.67 -9.75
N THR A 255 -1.09 -12.22 -8.49
CA THR A 255 -1.32 -13.10 -7.34
C THR A 255 -2.72 -13.69 -7.40
N ARG A 256 -3.74 -12.90 -7.77
CA ARG A 256 -5.10 -13.43 -7.96
C ARG A 256 -5.19 -14.49 -9.04
N LEU A 257 -4.55 -14.29 -10.19
CA LEU A 257 -4.48 -15.30 -11.26
C LEU A 257 -3.84 -16.62 -10.81
N ASN A 258 -2.98 -16.57 -9.80
CA ASN A 258 -2.33 -17.74 -9.21
C ASN A 258 -2.95 -18.18 -7.87
N CYS A 259 -4.10 -17.62 -7.49
CA CYS A 259 -4.78 -17.87 -6.22
C CYS A 259 -3.91 -17.64 -4.98
N LYS A 260 -3.08 -16.58 -4.99
CA LYS A 260 -2.15 -16.23 -3.91
C LYS A 260 -2.61 -14.99 -3.15
N ALA A 261 -2.39 -15.01 -1.84
CA ALA A 261 -2.65 -13.87 -0.98
C ALA A 261 -1.63 -12.76 -1.23
N PHE A 262 -2.10 -11.51 -1.14
CA PHE A 262 -1.29 -10.33 -1.42
C PHE A 262 -1.42 -9.27 -0.34
N TYR A 263 -0.29 -8.66 -0.02
CA TYR A 263 -0.22 -7.47 0.82
C TYR A 263 0.53 -6.36 0.08
N ALA A 264 0.01 -5.14 0.18
CA ALA A 264 0.75 -3.93 -0.19
C ALA A 264 0.94 -3.06 1.05
N ALA A 265 2.10 -2.44 1.23
CA ALA A 265 2.31 -1.51 2.33
C ALA A 265 3.28 -0.40 1.94
N GLY A 266 3.24 0.70 2.67
CA GLY A 266 4.17 1.80 2.44
C GLY A 266 4.32 2.71 3.65
N CYS A 267 5.51 3.29 3.78
CA CYS A 267 5.86 4.23 4.83
C CYS A 267 6.18 5.61 4.23
N HIS A 268 5.54 6.66 4.76
CA HIS A 268 5.69 8.04 4.32
C HIS A 268 5.86 8.95 5.56
N GLY A 269 7.07 8.93 6.11
CA GLY A 269 7.44 9.62 7.34
C GLY A 269 6.56 9.20 8.49
N LEU A 270 5.77 10.13 9.02
CA LEU A 270 4.81 9.88 10.11
C LEU A 270 3.56 9.11 9.69
N TYR A 271 3.38 8.80 8.40
CA TYR A 271 2.18 8.15 7.89
C TYR A 271 2.52 6.82 7.23
N GLY A 272 1.54 5.94 7.08
CA GLY A 272 1.70 4.76 6.23
C GLY A 272 0.42 3.94 6.13
N PHE A 273 0.51 2.84 5.40
CA PHE A 273 -0.65 1.98 5.15
C PHE A 273 -0.27 0.51 5.06
N ILE A 274 -1.26 -0.34 5.30
CA ILE A 274 -1.26 -1.77 4.96
C ILE A 274 -2.53 -2.05 4.18
N PHE A 275 -2.40 -2.72 3.06
CA PHE A 275 -3.49 -3.28 2.28
C PHE A 275 -3.36 -4.80 2.25
N SER A 276 -4.49 -5.49 2.34
CA SER A 276 -4.60 -6.94 2.24
C SER A 276 -5.61 -7.35 1.18
N ASP A 277 -5.24 -8.30 0.34
CA ASP A 277 -6.13 -9.02 -0.57
C ASP A 277 -5.87 -10.53 -0.45
N LEU A 278 -6.70 -11.20 0.34
CA LEU A 278 -6.63 -12.65 0.54
C LEU A 278 -7.54 -13.42 -0.42
N ILE A 279 -8.17 -12.74 -1.38
CA ILE A 279 -9.22 -13.29 -2.25
C ILE A 279 -10.43 -13.73 -1.41
N GLU A 280 -10.37 -14.94 -0.86
CA GLU A 280 -11.28 -15.49 0.13
C GLU A 280 -10.46 -16.13 1.24
N HIS A 281 -10.77 -15.80 2.48
CA HIS A 281 -10.03 -16.34 3.62
C HIS A 281 -10.95 -16.91 4.69
N ASP A 282 -10.84 -18.21 4.92
CA ASP A 282 -11.51 -18.91 6.01
C ASP A 282 -10.61 -18.93 7.26
N TYR A 283 -11.19 -18.52 8.38
CA TYR A 283 -10.55 -18.52 9.69
C TYR A 283 -11.52 -19.00 10.77
N VAL A 284 -10.96 -19.52 11.87
CA VAL A 284 -11.74 -20.15 12.94
C VAL A 284 -11.61 -19.35 14.23
N ILE A 285 -12.74 -18.96 14.81
CA ILE A 285 -12.81 -18.35 16.13
C ILE A 285 -13.31 -19.40 17.12
N GLN A 286 -12.54 -19.67 18.17
CA GLN A 286 -12.96 -20.50 19.30
C GLN A 286 -13.41 -19.62 20.46
N ARG A 287 -14.59 -19.87 21.01
CA ARG A 287 -15.16 -19.13 22.14
C ARG A 287 -16.05 -20.01 23.01
N ASP A 288 -16.28 -19.61 24.25
CA ASP A 288 -17.29 -20.25 25.10
C ASP A 288 -18.68 -20.12 24.41
N LEU A 289 -19.48 -21.19 24.46
CA LEU A 289 -20.81 -21.21 23.85
C LEU A 289 -21.67 -20.07 24.41
N GLY A 290 -22.11 -19.18 23.53
CA GLY A 290 -22.97 -18.06 23.89
C GLY A 290 -24.42 -18.48 24.15
N ASN A 291 -25.18 -17.58 24.78
CA ASN A 291 -26.62 -17.77 24.99
C ASN A 291 -27.44 -17.65 23.69
N VAL A 292 -26.87 -16.99 22.67
CA VAL A 292 -27.49 -16.82 21.35
C VAL A 292 -26.86 -17.85 20.40
N PRO A 293 -27.65 -18.71 19.76
CA PRO A 293 -27.13 -19.67 18.78
C PRO A 293 -26.46 -18.95 17.60
N THR A 294 -25.25 -19.38 17.24
CA THR A 294 -24.59 -18.92 16.01
C THR A 294 -25.13 -19.73 14.83
N VAL A 295 -25.60 -19.04 13.79
CA VAL A 295 -26.17 -19.68 12.59
C VAL A 295 -25.31 -19.34 11.38
N PRO A 296 -24.97 -20.32 10.52
CA PRO A 296 -24.32 -20.04 9.24
C PRO A 296 -25.12 -19.06 8.38
N GLY A 297 -24.42 -18.12 7.75
CA GLY A 297 -25.03 -17.04 6.98
C GLY A 297 -24.19 -15.77 6.95
N PRO A 298 -24.57 -14.79 6.12
CA PRO A 298 -23.85 -13.52 6.01
C PRO A 298 -23.94 -12.70 7.30
N GLU A 299 -22.81 -12.23 7.81
CA GLU A 299 -22.73 -11.28 8.93
C GLU A 299 -22.58 -9.84 8.42
N THR A 300 -21.74 -9.66 7.40
CA THR A 300 -21.54 -8.38 6.71
C THR A 300 -21.43 -8.65 5.21
N ARG A 301 -21.30 -7.58 4.41
CA ARG A 301 -21.05 -7.72 2.97
C ARG A 301 -19.76 -8.48 2.65
N THR A 302 -18.74 -8.38 3.51
CA THR A 302 -17.45 -9.06 3.31
C THR A 302 -17.35 -10.37 4.09
N ARG A 303 -18.23 -10.63 5.06
CA ARG A 303 -18.07 -11.71 6.04
C ARG A 303 -19.27 -12.64 6.12
N THR A 304 -19.02 -13.94 6.10
CA THR A 304 -20.03 -14.99 6.25
C THR A 304 -19.60 -16.02 7.27
N ILE A 305 -20.50 -16.45 8.16
CA ILE A 305 -20.31 -17.66 8.96
C ILE A 305 -20.56 -18.87 8.05
N VAL A 306 -19.53 -19.70 7.88
CA VAL A 306 -19.57 -20.87 7.00
C VAL A 306 -19.98 -22.13 7.77
N ASP A 307 -19.42 -22.31 8.96
CA ASP A 307 -19.62 -23.52 9.77
C ASP A 307 -19.56 -23.20 11.25
N VAL A 308 -20.30 -23.97 12.06
CA VAL A 308 -20.35 -23.84 13.52
C VAL A 308 -20.31 -25.23 14.12
N GLN A 309 -19.25 -25.51 14.89
CA GLN A 309 -19.07 -26.77 15.60
C GLN A 309 -19.01 -26.52 17.09
N THR A 310 -19.51 -27.47 17.89
CA THR A 310 -19.41 -27.39 19.35
C THR A 310 -18.68 -28.61 19.89
N ARG A 311 -17.81 -28.39 20.87
CA ARG A 311 -17.09 -29.46 21.58
C ARG A 311 -17.13 -29.22 23.08
N LYS A 312 -17.28 -30.27 23.86
CA LYS A 312 -17.18 -30.20 25.32
C LYS A 312 -15.73 -30.35 25.75
N GLU A 313 -15.22 -29.38 26.49
CA GLU A 313 -13.91 -29.41 27.14
C GLU A 313 -14.12 -29.28 28.65
N GLY A 314 -14.20 -30.43 29.32
CA GLY A 314 -14.50 -30.50 30.75
C GLY A 314 -15.89 -29.92 31.07
N PRO A 315 -16.01 -28.92 31.98
CA PRO A 315 -17.29 -28.31 32.32
C PRO A 315 -17.78 -27.28 31.28
N LYS A 316 -16.92 -26.87 30.33
CA LYS A 316 -17.24 -25.84 29.33
C LYS A 316 -17.61 -26.46 28.00
N THR A 317 -18.52 -25.81 27.28
CA THR A 317 -18.78 -26.11 25.87
C THR A 317 -18.15 -25.00 25.05
N ILE A 318 -17.18 -25.35 24.20
CA ILE A 318 -16.50 -24.42 23.30
C ILE A 318 -17.19 -24.51 21.94
N GLU A 319 -17.54 -23.35 21.40
CA GLU A 319 -18.01 -23.15 20.04
C GLU A 319 -16.83 -22.76 19.14
N SER A 320 -16.70 -23.46 18.02
CA SER A 320 -15.74 -23.18 16.95
C SER A 320 -16.51 -22.67 15.74
N VAL A 321 -16.35 -21.38 15.44
CA VAL A 321 -17.07 -20.70 14.35
C VAL A 321 -16.10 -20.44 13.21
N THR A 322 -16.33 -21.09 12.08
CA THR A 322 -15.58 -20.84 10.84
C THR A 322 -16.23 -19.69 10.10
N LYS A 323 -15.44 -18.66 9.79
CA LYS A 323 -15.87 -17.47 9.08
C LYS A 323 -15.05 -17.27 7.82
N ARG A 324 -15.69 -16.77 6.76
CA ARG A 324 -15.06 -16.37 5.50
C ARG A 324 -15.04 -14.86 5.37
N GLU A 325 -13.89 -14.29 5.02
CA GLU A 325 -13.75 -12.91 4.55
C GLU A 325 -13.52 -12.86 3.04
N LEU A 326 -14.16 -11.89 2.38
CA LEU A 326 -14.05 -11.63 0.95
C LEU A 326 -13.32 -10.31 0.69
N TYR A 327 -12.47 -10.29 -0.32
CA TYR A 327 -11.61 -9.14 -0.62
C TYR A 327 -11.85 -8.57 -2.02
N SER A 328 -11.54 -7.29 -2.20
CA SER A 328 -11.41 -6.61 -3.49
C SER A 328 -9.94 -6.43 -3.86
N THR A 329 -9.67 -6.18 -5.14
CA THR A 329 -8.31 -5.91 -5.62
C THR A 329 -7.82 -4.54 -5.14
N TRP A 330 -6.49 -4.35 -5.18
CA TRP A 330 -5.81 -3.09 -4.89
C TRP A 330 -6.46 -1.93 -5.64
N PHE A 331 -6.60 -2.03 -6.96
CA PHE A 331 -7.18 -0.96 -7.79
C PHE A 331 -8.57 -0.53 -7.32
N LEU A 332 -9.42 -1.50 -7.01
CA LEU A 332 -10.77 -1.24 -6.52
C LEU A 332 -10.77 -0.60 -5.13
N ALA A 333 -9.93 -1.07 -4.21
CA ALA A 333 -9.86 -0.56 -2.85
C ALA A 333 -9.17 0.82 -2.75
N SER A 334 -8.10 1.04 -3.52
CA SER A 334 -7.24 2.22 -3.46
C SER A 334 -7.91 3.45 -4.04
N ASP A 335 -8.80 3.30 -5.02
CA ASP A 335 -9.42 4.42 -5.71
C ASP A 335 -10.94 4.47 -5.54
N VAL A 336 -11.62 3.39 -5.91
CA VAL A 336 -13.09 3.35 -6.05
C VAL A 336 -13.81 3.05 -4.73
N GLY A 337 -13.18 2.30 -3.83
CA GLY A 337 -13.80 1.81 -2.60
C GLY A 337 -14.39 2.93 -1.74
N GLY A 338 -15.65 2.82 -1.38
CA GLY A 338 -16.30 3.73 -0.45
C GLY A 338 -15.99 3.38 1.01
N LEU A 339 -16.29 4.29 1.92
CA LEU A 339 -16.35 3.96 3.34
C LEU A 339 -17.59 3.10 3.64
N PRO A 340 -17.51 2.18 4.62
CA PRO A 340 -18.68 1.41 5.05
C PRO A 340 -19.85 2.28 5.48
N GLU A 341 -21.08 1.77 5.35
CA GLU A 341 -22.32 2.48 5.72
C GLU A 341 -22.29 3.03 7.15
N GLU A 342 -21.67 2.28 8.06
CA GLU A 342 -21.54 2.68 9.45
C GLU A 342 -20.74 3.99 9.64
N TYR A 343 -19.85 4.34 8.70
CA TYR A 343 -19.22 5.65 8.65
C TYR A 343 -20.14 6.67 7.99
N THR A 344 -20.66 6.37 6.81
CA THR A 344 -21.42 7.35 6.00
C THR A 344 -22.73 7.80 6.67
N GLN A 345 -23.35 6.96 7.51
CA GLN A 345 -24.53 7.31 8.30
C GLN A 345 -24.22 8.17 9.54
N SER A 346 -22.95 8.33 9.91
CA SER A 346 -22.56 9.05 11.13
C SER A 346 -21.55 10.16 10.83
N ARG A 347 -22.01 11.41 10.87
CA ARG A 347 -21.12 12.58 10.74
C ARG A 347 -19.98 12.58 11.75
N ARG A 348 -20.19 12.02 12.96
CA ARG A 348 -19.14 11.86 13.96
C ARG A 348 -18.06 10.88 13.51
N ARG A 349 -18.44 9.72 12.94
CA ARG A 349 -17.47 8.74 12.43
C ARG A 349 -16.76 9.23 11.17
N LEU A 350 -17.44 9.96 10.29
CA LEU A 350 -16.79 10.63 9.17
C LEU A 350 -15.70 11.61 9.65
N LYS A 351 -15.96 12.35 10.74
CA LYS A 351 -14.97 13.26 11.34
C LYS A 351 -13.78 12.54 12.00
N SER A 352 -13.90 11.26 12.34
CA SER A 352 -12.81 10.47 12.91
C SER A 352 -12.00 9.72 11.86
N VAL A 353 -12.36 9.79 10.57
CA VAL A 353 -11.51 9.25 9.50
C VAL A 353 -10.30 10.15 9.35
N THR A 354 -9.10 9.56 9.41
CA THR A 354 -7.88 10.36 9.23
C THR A 354 -7.82 10.96 7.82
N PRO A 355 -7.46 12.25 7.69
CA PRO A 355 -7.21 12.84 6.37
C PRO A 355 -6.04 12.17 5.63
N ALA A 356 -5.20 11.38 6.31
CA ALA A 356 -4.14 10.57 5.69
C ALA A 356 -4.69 9.65 4.61
N LEU A 357 -5.89 9.07 4.79
CA LEU A 357 -6.51 8.21 3.78
C LEU A 357 -6.75 8.98 2.47
N SER A 358 -7.27 10.20 2.55
CA SER A 358 -7.48 11.05 1.36
C SER A 358 -6.16 11.46 0.71
N CYS A 359 -5.14 11.75 1.52
CA CYS A 359 -3.81 12.14 1.05
C CYS A 359 -3.07 10.98 0.39
N LEU A 360 -3.19 9.75 0.91
CA LEU A 360 -2.65 8.53 0.30
C LEU A 360 -3.30 8.27 -1.06
N ARG A 361 -4.63 8.33 -1.16
CA ARG A 361 -5.32 8.20 -2.45
C ARG A 361 -4.86 9.25 -3.46
N ALA A 362 -4.68 10.49 -2.99
CA ALA A 362 -4.18 11.56 -3.84
C ALA A 362 -2.73 11.37 -4.26
N LEU A 363 -1.88 10.84 -3.38
CA LEU A 363 -0.50 10.52 -3.69
C LEU A 363 -0.44 9.43 -4.78
N TRP A 364 -1.25 8.38 -4.65
CA TRP A 364 -1.29 7.31 -5.63
C TRP A 364 -1.76 7.80 -7.01
N GLU A 365 -2.85 8.57 -7.08
CA GLU A 365 -3.31 9.15 -8.34
C GLU A 365 -2.27 10.14 -8.92
N PHE A 366 -1.65 10.96 -8.08
CA PHE A 366 -0.58 11.86 -8.51
C PHE A 366 0.58 11.09 -9.13
N MET A 367 1.05 10.03 -8.47
CA MET A 367 2.12 9.17 -8.97
C MET A 367 1.73 8.52 -10.31
N GLN A 368 0.49 8.06 -10.46
CA GLN A 368 0.02 7.51 -11.74
C GLN A 368 0.08 8.55 -12.86
N ILE A 369 -0.36 9.80 -12.60
CA ILE A 369 -0.33 10.87 -13.62
C ILE A 369 1.09 11.33 -13.94
N GLN A 370 1.99 11.30 -12.95
CA GLN A 370 3.35 11.84 -13.04
C GLN A 370 4.43 10.77 -13.24
N GLY A 371 4.05 9.57 -13.69
CA GLY A 371 4.99 8.49 -14.04
C GLY A 371 5.82 7.97 -12.85
N GLY A 372 5.19 7.82 -11.69
CA GLY A 372 5.79 7.33 -10.44
C GLY A 372 6.45 8.41 -9.58
N ARG A 373 6.52 9.66 -10.04
CA ARG A 373 7.13 10.76 -9.29
C ARG A 373 6.22 11.25 -8.16
N VAL A 374 6.82 11.62 -7.03
CA VAL A 374 6.13 12.26 -5.90
C VAL A 374 6.07 13.79 -6.05
N PRO A 375 5.11 14.49 -5.42
CA PRO A 375 5.06 15.94 -5.42
C PRO A 375 6.33 16.57 -4.83
N SER A 376 6.94 17.52 -5.53
CA SER A 376 8.19 18.16 -5.08
C SER A 376 8.27 19.67 -5.36
N ASN A 377 7.48 20.20 -6.28
CA ASN A 377 7.48 21.62 -6.64
C ASN A 377 6.12 22.30 -6.42
N ARG A 378 6.06 23.63 -6.57
CA ARG A 378 4.86 24.42 -6.29
C ARG A 378 3.64 24.02 -7.15
N ASP A 379 3.85 23.65 -8.41
CA ASP A 379 2.77 23.24 -9.30
C ASP A 379 2.23 21.86 -8.91
N ASP A 380 3.13 20.95 -8.49
CA ASP A 380 2.74 19.67 -7.93
C ASP A 380 1.89 19.83 -6.67
N LEU A 381 2.27 20.76 -5.79
CA LEU A 381 1.53 21.04 -4.56
C LEU A 381 0.09 21.47 -4.87
N LYS A 382 -0.09 22.32 -5.90
CA LYS A 382 -1.41 22.76 -6.36
C LYS A 382 -2.21 21.59 -6.89
N MET A 383 -1.62 20.78 -7.76
CA MET A 383 -2.25 19.59 -8.34
C MET A 383 -2.62 18.57 -7.25
N PHE A 384 -1.69 18.23 -6.37
CA PHE A 384 -1.93 17.32 -5.25
C PHE A 384 -3.06 17.81 -4.35
N THR A 385 -3.11 19.10 -4.03
CA THR A 385 -4.19 19.67 -3.20
C THR A 385 -5.56 19.53 -3.88
N GLN A 386 -5.63 19.71 -5.20
CA GLN A 386 -6.86 19.50 -5.96
C GLN A 386 -7.29 18.03 -5.92
N ILE A 387 -6.36 17.11 -6.18
CA ILE A 387 -6.63 15.67 -6.12
C ILE A 387 -7.06 15.25 -4.71
N ALA A 388 -6.35 15.69 -3.67
CA ALA A 388 -6.67 15.40 -2.27
C ALA A 388 -8.07 15.88 -1.90
N THR A 389 -8.46 17.09 -2.34
CA THR A 389 -9.81 17.62 -2.14
C THR A 389 -10.87 16.76 -2.84
N GLN A 390 -10.58 16.31 -4.07
CA GLN A 390 -11.48 15.44 -4.83
C GLN A 390 -11.63 14.07 -4.16
N LYS A 391 -10.53 13.42 -3.76
CA LYS A 391 -10.55 12.12 -3.05
C LYS A 391 -11.24 12.22 -1.70
N HIS A 392 -11.04 13.31 -0.97
CA HIS A 392 -11.71 13.57 0.29
C HIS A 392 -13.23 13.68 0.12
N LYS A 393 -13.67 14.40 -0.92
CA LYS A 393 -15.09 14.51 -1.30
C LYS A 393 -15.66 13.15 -1.75
N ALA A 394 -14.90 12.37 -2.52
CA ALA A 394 -15.34 11.05 -2.99
C ALA A 394 -15.59 10.06 -1.83
N LEU A 395 -14.83 10.17 -0.73
CA LEU A 395 -15.06 9.43 0.50
C LEU A 395 -16.23 9.97 1.35
N GLY A 396 -16.88 11.06 0.93
CA GLY A 396 -17.97 11.70 1.67
C GLY A 396 -17.51 12.42 2.95
N LEU A 397 -16.21 12.76 3.05
CA LEU A 397 -15.64 13.34 4.26
C LEU A 397 -15.93 14.85 4.36
N PRO A 398 -16.17 15.38 5.58
CA PRO A 398 -16.43 16.81 5.77
C PRO A 398 -15.19 17.64 5.44
N SER A 399 -15.36 18.66 4.59
CA SER A 399 -14.26 19.51 4.12
C SER A 399 -13.45 20.17 5.25
N GLU A 400 -14.06 20.38 6.43
CA GLU A 400 -13.36 20.92 7.60
C GLU A 400 -12.25 20.00 8.16
N THR A 401 -12.23 18.72 7.77
CA THR A 401 -11.25 17.74 8.29
C THR A 401 -9.96 17.71 7.47
N LEU A 402 -10.00 18.06 6.19
CA LEU A 402 -8.79 18.19 5.34
C LEU A 402 -8.19 19.60 5.48
N ARG A 403 -7.45 19.83 6.56
CA ARG A 403 -6.85 21.13 6.85
C ARG A 403 -5.54 21.37 6.06
N PRO A 404 -5.23 22.62 5.67
CA PRO A 404 -3.99 22.94 4.96
C PRO A 404 -2.71 22.53 5.70
N GLU A 405 -2.71 22.60 7.04
CA GLU A 405 -1.59 22.20 7.88
C GLU A 405 -1.32 20.70 7.78
N PHE A 406 -2.39 19.89 7.69
CA PHE A 406 -2.28 18.46 7.51
C PHE A 406 -1.66 18.11 6.15
N LEU A 407 -2.16 18.73 5.08
CA LEU A 407 -1.61 18.55 3.72
C LEU A 407 -0.13 18.90 3.67
N ARG A 408 0.27 20.02 4.29
CA ARG A 408 1.68 20.42 4.37
C ARG A 408 2.52 19.40 5.14
N SER A 409 2.06 18.95 6.30
CA SER A 409 2.75 17.94 7.10
C SER A 409 2.91 16.63 6.32
N PHE A 410 1.84 16.15 5.68
CA PHE A 410 1.87 14.96 4.84
C PHE A 410 2.91 15.06 3.71
N LEU A 411 2.90 16.16 2.97
CA LEU A 411 3.84 16.39 1.86
C LEU A 411 5.30 16.50 2.33
N GLN A 412 5.55 17.12 3.48
CA GLN A 412 6.89 17.22 4.07
C GLN A 412 7.47 15.88 4.51
N ASN A 413 6.59 14.90 4.81
CA ASN A 413 6.97 13.57 5.26
C ASN A 413 7.17 12.57 4.12
N LEU A 414 6.84 12.94 2.88
CA LEU A 414 7.00 12.04 1.73
C LEU A 414 8.45 11.55 1.61
N VAL A 415 8.61 10.30 1.20
CA VAL A 415 9.91 9.63 0.98
C VAL A 415 10.75 9.44 2.25
N SER A 416 10.33 9.98 3.40
CA SER A 416 11.02 9.76 4.67
C SER A 416 10.68 8.40 5.27
N GLU A 417 11.68 7.74 5.85
CA GLU A 417 11.50 6.50 6.61
C GLU A 417 11.79 6.76 8.08
N ILE A 418 10.77 6.53 8.91
CA ILE A 418 10.87 6.71 10.36
C ILE A 418 10.78 5.34 11.01
N SER A 419 11.85 4.89 11.67
CA SER A 419 11.96 3.53 12.22
C SER A 419 10.81 3.14 13.15
N PRO A 420 10.32 4.01 14.05
CA PRO A 420 9.11 3.73 14.82
C PRO A 420 7.86 3.40 13.98
N VAL A 421 7.64 4.11 12.88
CA VAL A 421 6.49 3.89 11.98
C VAL A 421 6.65 2.59 11.21
N ALA A 422 7.86 2.33 10.70
CA ALA A 422 8.21 1.06 10.07
C ALA A 422 8.01 -0.12 11.03
N ALA A 423 8.37 0.02 12.30
CA ALA A 423 8.20 -1.03 13.31
C ALA A 423 6.72 -1.30 13.63
N ILE A 424 5.89 -0.25 13.75
CA ILE A 424 4.45 -0.40 13.98
C ILE A 424 3.78 -1.11 12.81
N LEU A 425 3.98 -0.59 11.59
CA LEU A 425 3.36 -1.15 10.39
C LEU A 425 3.90 -2.55 10.07
N GLY A 426 5.22 -2.73 10.14
CA GLY A 426 5.85 -4.01 9.85
C GLY A 426 5.50 -5.10 10.84
N GLY A 427 5.40 -4.76 12.13
CA GLY A 427 4.91 -5.66 13.17
C GLY A 427 3.44 -6.05 12.95
N GLN A 428 2.58 -5.07 12.67
CA GLN A 428 1.16 -5.33 12.42
C GLN A 428 0.93 -6.21 11.17
N LEU A 429 1.64 -5.92 10.07
CA LEU A 429 1.54 -6.69 8.83
C LEU A 429 2.04 -8.12 9.04
N ALA A 430 3.23 -8.29 9.63
CA ALA A 430 3.79 -9.62 9.88
C ALA A 430 2.89 -10.45 10.80
N GLN A 431 2.29 -9.83 11.83
CA GLN A 431 1.33 -10.51 12.70
C GLN A 431 0.07 -10.95 11.94
N ASP A 432 -0.45 -10.12 11.02
CA ASP A 432 -1.59 -10.49 10.19
C ASP A 432 -1.25 -11.66 9.26
N VAL A 433 -0.07 -11.65 8.64
CA VAL A 433 0.44 -12.76 7.81
C VAL A 433 0.50 -14.07 8.62
N ILE A 434 1.03 -14.02 9.84
CA ILE A 434 1.11 -15.18 10.75
C ILE A 434 -0.30 -15.69 11.10
N ASN A 435 -1.23 -14.77 11.38
CA ASN A 435 -2.62 -15.10 11.69
C ASN A 435 -3.34 -15.75 10.49
N VAL A 436 -3.11 -15.24 9.28
CA VAL A 436 -3.64 -15.78 8.03
C VAL A 436 -3.10 -17.19 7.77
N LEU A 437 -1.79 -17.42 7.95
CA LEU A 437 -1.21 -18.76 7.84
C LEU A 437 -1.78 -19.72 8.90
N GLY A 438 -1.99 -19.22 10.13
CA GLY A 438 -2.58 -20.00 11.22
C GLY A 438 -4.08 -20.28 11.06
N GLN A 439 -4.82 -19.40 10.37
CA GLN A 439 -6.29 -19.40 10.27
C GLN A 439 -6.99 -19.31 11.63
N THR A 440 -6.38 -18.61 12.59
CA THR A 440 -6.82 -18.57 14.00
C THR A 440 -7.46 -17.26 14.42
N GLN A 441 -7.40 -16.22 13.57
CA GLN A 441 -7.91 -14.88 13.89
C GLN A 441 -8.51 -14.20 12.65
N GLN A 442 -9.31 -13.17 12.90
CA GLN A 442 -9.82 -12.34 11.83
C GLN A 442 -8.67 -11.54 11.20
N PRO A 443 -8.48 -11.63 9.87
CA PRO A 443 -7.46 -10.86 9.17
C PRO A 443 -7.82 -9.37 9.03
N ILE A 444 -6.82 -8.56 8.67
CA ILE A 444 -7.01 -7.17 8.22
C ILE A 444 -8.04 -7.12 7.08
N GLN A 445 -8.96 -6.17 7.14
CA GLN A 445 -10.02 -5.98 6.15
C GLN A 445 -10.25 -4.50 5.82
N ASN A 446 -9.82 -4.00 4.66
CA ASN A 446 -8.65 -4.45 3.90
C ASN A 446 -7.54 -3.41 3.92
N MET A 447 -7.82 -2.18 4.40
CA MET A 447 -6.87 -1.07 4.42
C MET A 447 -6.67 -0.58 5.86
N VAL A 448 -5.45 -0.63 6.36
CA VAL A 448 -5.04 0.06 7.58
C VAL A 448 -4.32 1.34 7.18
N VAL A 449 -4.65 2.45 7.82
CA VAL A 449 -3.92 3.72 7.68
C VAL A 449 -3.40 4.14 9.04
N PHE A 450 -2.09 4.34 9.10
CA PHE A 450 -1.41 4.87 10.27
C PHE A 450 -1.20 6.38 10.14
N ASP A 451 -1.60 7.11 11.18
CA ASP A 451 -1.40 8.56 11.32
C ASP A 451 -0.58 8.86 12.57
N GLY A 452 0.69 9.21 12.38
CA GLY A 452 1.63 9.50 13.45
C GLY A 452 1.34 10.79 14.22
N ASN A 453 0.41 11.64 13.76
CA ASN A 453 -0.01 12.81 14.57
C ASN A 453 -0.95 12.39 15.69
N THR A 454 -1.83 11.42 15.43
CA THR A 454 -2.75 10.86 16.43
C THR A 454 -2.22 9.59 17.07
N MET A 455 -1.17 8.98 16.48
CA MET A 455 -0.62 7.68 16.85
C MET A 455 -1.66 6.56 16.73
N GLU A 456 -2.53 6.64 15.72
CA GLU A 456 -3.59 5.66 15.48
C GLU A 456 -3.37 4.92 14.16
N GLY A 457 -3.59 3.60 14.17
CA GLY A 457 -3.65 2.74 12.98
C GLY A 457 -5.08 2.24 12.77
N LEU A 458 -5.89 2.99 12.03
CA LEU A 458 -7.31 2.66 11.85
C LEU A 458 -7.52 1.79 10.61
N MET A 459 -8.41 0.81 10.74
CA MET A 459 -8.79 -0.10 9.66
C MET A 459 -10.07 0.39 8.96
N TYR A 460 -10.02 0.43 7.64
CA TYR A 460 -11.09 0.81 6.74
C TYR A 460 -11.35 -0.34 5.75
N PRO A 461 -12.50 -1.02 5.83
CA PRO A 461 -12.97 -1.93 4.79
C PRO A 461 -13.37 -1.14 3.54
N LEU A 462 -12.47 -1.04 2.57
CA LEU A 462 -12.66 -0.27 1.34
C LEU A 462 -12.98 -1.21 0.19
N HIS A 463 -14.26 -1.31 -0.13
CA HIS A 463 -14.78 -2.17 -1.21
C HIS A 463 -15.79 -1.37 -2.06
N PRO A 464 -15.66 -1.33 -3.39
CA PRO A 464 -16.69 -0.75 -4.25
C PRO A 464 -17.95 -1.63 -4.22
N GLU A 465 -19.08 -1.19 -4.76
CA GLU A 465 -20.26 -2.05 -4.96
C GLU A 465 -19.99 -3.20 -5.95
N GLY A 466 -20.70 -4.32 -5.81
CA GLY A 466 -20.57 -5.49 -6.70
C GLY A 466 -19.83 -6.69 -6.10
N SER A 467 -19.33 -7.56 -6.99
CA SER A 467 -18.68 -8.83 -6.67
C SER A 467 -17.42 -8.65 -5.82
N LEU A 468 -17.14 -9.63 -4.96
CA LEU A 468 -15.93 -9.71 -4.12
C LEU A 468 -15.36 -11.14 -4.19
N GLY A 469 -14.15 -11.30 -3.65
CA GLY A 469 -13.50 -12.61 -3.56
C GLY A 469 -13.28 -13.25 -4.92
N SER A 470 -13.45 -14.57 -5.02
CA SER A 470 -13.23 -15.30 -6.27
C SER A 470 -14.12 -14.83 -7.43
N GLY A 471 -15.28 -14.22 -7.11
CA GLY A 471 -16.21 -13.67 -8.08
C GLY A 471 -15.60 -12.63 -9.03
N LEU A 472 -14.54 -11.94 -8.58
CA LEU A 472 -13.81 -10.94 -9.40
C LEU A 472 -12.94 -11.56 -10.51
N LEU A 473 -12.70 -12.88 -10.48
CA LEU A 473 -11.96 -13.60 -11.54
C LEU A 473 -12.90 -14.29 -12.53
N THR A 474 -14.13 -14.60 -12.12
CA THR A 474 -15.10 -15.37 -12.91
C THR A 474 -16.02 -14.52 -13.77
N ASP A 475 -16.02 -13.20 -13.60
CA ASP A 475 -16.65 -12.31 -14.58
C ASP A 475 -15.85 -12.40 -15.88
N HIS A 476 -16.28 -13.31 -16.77
CA HIS A 476 -15.79 -13.52 -18.15
C HIS A 476 -15.96 -12.29 -19.06
N GLN A 477 -16.21 -11.10 -18.50
CA GLN A 477 -16.21 -9.82 -19.19
C GLN A 477 -14.86 -9.10 -19.10
N VAL A 478 -13.76 -9.81 -18.84
CA VAL A 478 -12.41 -9.28 -19.12
C VAL A 478 -12.03 -9.70 -20.55
N PRO A 479 -12.07 -8.79 -21.54
CA PRO A 479 -11.50 -9.09 -22.84
C PRO A 479 -10.00 -9.28 -22.64
N ASN A 480 -9.48 -10.35 -23.21
CA ASN A 480 -8.06 -10.61 -23.38
C ASN A 480 -7.27 -9.31 -23.62
N GLY A 481 -6.32 -9.00 -22.73
CA GLY A 481 -5.19 -8.10 -23.00
C GLY A 481 -5.53 -6.67 -23.41
N GLY A 482 -5.31 -5.73 -22.49
CA GLY A 482 -4.90 -4.35 -22.83
C GLY A 482 -5.86 -3.54 -23.69
N ALA A 483 -7.03 -3.16 -23.17
CA ALA A 483 -7.73 -1.93 -23.55
C ALA A 483 -8.75 -1.56 -22.45
N PRO A 484 -8.96 -0.27 -22.14
CA PRO A 484 -9.91 0.15 -21.12
C PRO A 484 -11.36 -0.13 -21.55
N MET A 485 -12.13 -0.73 -20.65
CA MET A 485 -13.55 -1.06 -20.83
C MET A 485 -14.39 0.22 -20.98
N MET A 486 -14.96 0.42 -22.18
CA MET A 486 -16.09 1.34 -22.38
C MET A 486 -17.37 0.61 -21.94
N LEU A 487 -18.09 1.19 -20.97
CA LEU A 487 -19.42 0.72 -20.55
C LEU A 487 -20.39 0.73 -21.75
N THR A 488 -20.80 -0.44 -22.23
CA THR A 488 -21.89 -0.55 -23.19
C THR A 488 -23.22 -0.59 -22.46
N THR A 489 -24.05 0.45 -22.62
CA THR A 489 -25.47 0.38 -22.32
C THR A 489 -26.16 -0.53 -23.33
N THR A 490 -27.02 -1.40 -22.82
CA THR A 490 -27.84 -2.38 -23.55
C THR A 490 -28.68 -1.73 -24.64
N MET A 491 -28.67 -2.29 -25.86
CA MET A 491 -29.69 -2.03 -26.88
C MET A 491 -30.27 -3.35 -27.38
N ASP A 492 -31.55 -3.57 -27.09
CA ASP A 492 -32.42 -4.52 -27.79
C ASP A 492 -33.50 -3.69 -28.53
N ALA A 493 -33.43 -3.63 -29.86
CA ALA A 493 -34.55 -3.60 -30.82
C ALA A 493 -34.04 -3.34 -32.27
N LEU A 494 -34.30 -4.31 -33.14
CA LEU A 494 -34.00 -4.49 -34.59
C LEU A 494 -34.55 -3.36 -35.53
N PRO A 495 -34.28 -3.28 -36.87
CA PRO A 495 -33.85 -4.37 -37.80
C PRO A 495 -32.84 -4.07 -38.95
N MET A 496 -32.23 -5.15 -39.45
CA MET A 496 -31.83 -5.51 -40.83
C MET A 496 -31.34 -4.43 -41.83
N GLY A 497 -30.08 -4.56 -42.28
CA GLY A 497 -29.70 -4.23 -43.66
C GLY A 497 -28.26 -3.73 -43.89
N ILE A 498 -27.53 -4.45 -44.75
CA ILE A 498 -26.44 -4.01 -45.65
C ILE A 498 -24.98 -4.18 -45.17
N ASP A 499 -24.37 -5.22 -45.75
CA ASP A 499 -23.01 -5.47 -46.30
C ASP A 499 -21.73 -4.86 -45.64
N PRO A 500 -20.69 -5.68 -45.33
CA PRO A 500 -19.44 -5.23 -44.71
C PRO A 500 -18.29 -5.13 -45.71
N THR A 501 -18.06 -3.97 -46.32
CA THR A 501 -16.77 -3.67 -46.99
C THR A 501 -16.50 -2.17 -47.02
N ALA A 502 -15.71 -1.66 -46.07
CA ALA A 502 -14.94 -0.42 -46.24
C ALA A 502 -13.83 -0.34 -45.18
N MET A 503 -12.65 -0.87 -45.54
CA MET A 503 -11.38 -0.53 -44.89
C MET A 503 -11.02 0.92 -45.20
N GLY A 504 -10.57 1.68 -44.20
CA GLY A 504 -10.00 3.01 -44.39
C GLY A 504 -9.41 3.57 -43.11
N ALA A 505 -8.08 3.68 -43.09
CA ALA A 505 -7.22 4.10 -42.00
C ALA A 505 -7.54 5.49 -41.40
N LEU A 506 -7.28 5.67 -40.09
CA LEU A 506 -6.97 6.99 -39.51
C LEU A 506 -5.92 6.89 -38.36
N PRO A 507 -5.05 7.91 -38.20
CA PRO A 507 -3.97 7.97 -37.21
C PRO A 507 -4.39 8.64 -35.88
N HIS A 508 -3.49 8.51 -34.89
CA HIS A 508 -3.50 9.12 -33.56
C HIS A 508 -3.74 10.65 -33.54
N HIS A 509 -4.56 11.15 -32.59
CA HIS A 509 -4.12 12.18 -31.63
C HIS A 509 -5.13 12.52 -30.52
N ASN A 510 -4.54 12.91 -29.38
CA ASN A 510 -5.08 13.48 -28.14
C ASN A 510 -5.99 14.70 -28.34
N ASN A 511 -7.16 14.74 -27.68
CA ASN A 511 -7.58 15.84 -26.79
C ASN A 511 -8.92 15.55 -26.05
N PRO A 512 -9.23 16.26 -24.94
CA PRO A 512 -10.10 15.79 -23.86
C PRO A 512 -11.61 15.99 -24.13
N ILE A 513 -12.43 15.07 -23.61
CA ILE A 513 -13.90 15.08 -23.72
C ILE A 513 -14.52 15.90 -22.58
N MET A 514 -15.22 16.97 -22.96
CA MET A 514 -16.19 17.70 -22.14
C MET A 514 -17.55 16.98 -22.18
N ILE A 515 -18.19 16.83 -21.02
CA ILE A 515 -19.51 16.19 -20.85
C ILE A 515 -20.62 17.24 -21.08
N PRO A 516 -21.62 17.01 -21.96
CA PRO A 516 -22.80 17.86 -22.04
C PRO A 516 -24.04 17.15 -21.46
N GLY A 517 -24.82 17.89 -20.67
CA GLY A 517 -26.18 17.51 -20.32
C GLY A 517 -26.79 18.40 -19.25
N GLY A 518 -27.68 19.30 -19.65
CA GLY A 518 -28.66 19.91 -18.74
C GLY A 518 -30.05 19.95 -19.39
N LEU A 519 -31.07 20.13 -18.57
CA LEU A 519 -32.47 20.27 -18.96
C LEU A 519 -33.08 21.60 -18.49
N GLN A 520 -33.75 22.28 -19.42
CA GLN A 520 -34.28 23.65 -19.36
C GLN A 520 -35.50 23.89 -18.44
N ASN A 521 -35.72 25.18 -18.15
CA ASN A 521 -36.97 25.98 -18.30
C ASN A 521 -36.61 27.42 -17.83
N GLY A 522 -36.90 28.56 -18.45
CA GLY A 522 -37.78 28.97 -19.56
C GLY A 522 -38.66 30.15 -19.11
N MET A 523 -38.40 31.40 -19.55
CA MET A 523 -39.37 32.51 -19.75
C MET A 523 -38.63 33.80 -20.20
N ALA A 524 -39.31 34.59 -21.04
CA ALA A 524 -38.77 35.58 -21.98
C ALA A 524 -39.10 37.05 -21.64
N LEU A 525 -38.64 37.97 -22.53
CA LEU A 525 -38.99 39.40 -22.73
C LEU A 525 -38.17 40.41 -21.89
N ALA A 526 -37.62 41.53 -22.38
CA ALA A 526 -37.78 42.29 -23.62
C ALA A 526 -36.56 43.23 -23.89
N MET A 527 -36.54 43.77 -25.13
CA MET A 527 -35.87 44.95 -25.73
C MET A 527 -35.55 46.11 -24.73
N GLN A 528 -34.62 47.08 -24.91
CA GLN A 528 -34.09 47.79 -26.10
C GLN A 528 -32.99 48.80 -25.67
N ASP A 529 -31.99 49.02 -26.55
CA ASP A 529 -31.29 50.25 -26.98
C ASP A 529 -30.79 51.43 -26.09
N ALA A 530 -29.70 52.01 -26.63
CA ALA A 530 -29.13 53.39 -26.52
C ALA A 530 -28.07 53.63 -25.41
N ALA A 531 -26.78 53.88 -25.69
CA ALA A 531 -26.06 54.88 -26.51
C ALA A 531 -25.60 56.14 -25.72
N MET A 532 -24.32 56.49 -25.94
CA MET A 532 -23.66 57.81 -25.87
C MET A 532 -23.06 58.36 -24.55
N THR A 533 -21.73 58.51 -24.62
CA THR A 533 -20.88 59.69 -24.34
C THR A 533 -20.28 60.00 -22.96
N ASP A 534 -18.96 60.17 -23.04
CA ASP A 534 -17.93 60.80 -22.19
C ASP A 534 -18.28 62.25 -21.76
N PRO A 535 -17.70 62.78 -20.67
CA PRO A 535 -16.57 63.70 -20.89
C PRO A 535 -15.43 63.67 -19.84
N THR A 536 -14.23 63.96 -20.35
CA THR A 536 -12.95 64.32 -19.71
C THR A 536 -12.96 65.60 -18.84
N GLN A 537 -12.12 65.63 -17.78
CA GLN A 537 -11.05 66.64 -17.51
C GLN A 537 -10.28 66.33 -16.19
N GLN A 538 -8.97 66.04 -16.26
CA GLN A 538 -7.80 66.89 -15.92
C GLN A 538 -7.38 66.96 -14.43
N PHE A 539 -6.19 66.42 -14.09
CA PHE A 539 -4.98 67.17 -13.69
C PHE A 539 -3.75 66.23 -13.55
N ASN A 540 -2.59 66.72 -13.99
CA ASN A 540 -1.31 66.00 -14.22
C ASN A 540 -0.32 66.18 -13.02
N PRO A 541 0.81 65.43 -12.95
CA PRO A 541 1.64 65.24 -11.76
C PRO A 541 2.91 66.14 -11.73
N ALA A 542 3.64 66.09 -10.60
CA ALA A 542 4.93 66.76 -10.41
C ALA A 542 6.12 65.76 -10.40
N GLN A 543 7.13 66.06 -11.21
CA GLN A 543 8.54 65.59 -11.16
C GLN A 543 9.31 66.44 -10.10
N ALA A 544 10.51 66.17 -9.56
CA ALA A 544 11.78 65.54 -9.97
C ALA A 544 12.69 65.38 -8.71
N PRO A 545 14.02 65.10 -8.72
CA PRO A 545 14.92 64.63 -9.81
C PRO A 545 15.87 63.46 -9.43
N GLN A 546 16.52 62.89 -10.46
CA GLN A 546 17.66 61.96 -10.42
C GLN A 546 19.01 62.71 -10.25
N GLN A 547 19.99 62.06 -9.60
CA GLN A 547 21.42 62.32 -9.74
C GLN A 547 22.19 60.99 -9.82
N ASP A 548 23.17 60.95 -10.73
CA ASP A 548 24.08 59.83 -11.03
C ASP A 548 25.53 60.17 -10.57
N PRO A 549 26.53 59.27 -10.66
CA PRO A 549 27.39 58.88 -9.54
C PRO A 549 28.76 59.56 -9.46
N GLN A 550 29.37 59.58 -8.27
CA GLN A 550 30.81 59.85 -8.08
C GLN A 550 31.50 58.82 -7.16
N GLN A 551 32.70 58.46 -7.60
CA GLN A 551 33.69 57.54 -7.03
C GLN A 551 34.18 57.97 -5.63
N VAL A 552 34.40 57.03 -4.70
CA VAL A 552 35.52 57.10 -3.73
C VAL A 552 35.99 55.69 -3.34
N SER A 553 37.31 55.54 -3.34
CA SER A 553 38.13 54.37 -3.04
C SER A 553 38.25 54.01 -1.55
N GLN A 554 38.52 52.73 -1.30
CA GLN A 554 39.24 52.05 -0.20
C GLN A 554 39.63 52.86 1.07
N GLN A 555 39.29 52.32 2.26
CA GLN A 555 40.26 52.04 3.34
C GLN A 555 39.69 51.22 4.53
N ALA A 556 40.43 50.16 4.85
CA ALA A 556 40.73 49.49 6.13
C ALA A 556 39.68 49.32 7.25
N ALA A 557 39.52 48.04 7.65
CA ALA A 557 38.82 47.56 8.84
C ALA A 557 39.66 47.68 10.13
N PRO A 558 39.01 47.78 11.31
CA PRO A 558 39.59 47.38 12.58
C PRO A 558 39.06 46.02 13.06
N GLN A 559 40.00 45.21 13.58
CA GLN A 559 39.80 43.91 14.24
C GLN A 559 38.98 44.01 15.53
N PRO A 560 38.27 42.94 15.94
CA PRO A 560 37.89 42.71 17.32
C PRO A 560 38.92 41.84 18.06
N THR A 561 39.18 42.21 19.31
CA THR A 561 40.15 41.62 20.23
C THR A 561 39.68 40.30 20.87
N ALA A 562 40.68 39.44 21.03
CA ALA A 562 40.80 38.18 21.77
C ALA A 562 39.82 37.89 22.94
N ALA A 563 39.29 36.67 22.93
CA ALA A 563 39.00 35.87 24.11
C ALA A 563 39.54 34.43 23.89
N THR A 564 39.99 33.84 24.99
CA THR A 564 41.07 32.86 25.13
C THR A 564 40.72 31.43 24.70
N ALA A 565 41.71 30.72 24.18
CA ALA A 565 41.66 29.33 23.75
C ALA A 565 41.94 28.35 24.91
N GLU A 566 41.19 27.25 24.97
CA GLU A 566 41.60 26.00 25.61
C GLU A 566 41.76 24.94 24.51
N GLN A 567 42.92 24.28 24.49
CA GLN A 567 43.25 23.15 23.63
C GLN A 567 43.26 21.83 24.43
N PRO A 568 43.12 20.68 23.74
CA PRO A 568 42.78 19.39 24.36
C PRO A 568 44.02 18.60 24.81
N ALA A 569 43.85 17.76 25.82
CA ALA A 569 44.88 16.82 26.30
C ALA A 569 44.71 15.43 25.66
N GLN A 570 45.84 14.86 25.22
CA GLN A 570 46.02 13.52 24.66
C GLN A 570 46.14 12.41 25.72
N GLU A 571 45.99 11.17 25.25
CA GLU A 571 45.86 9.87 25.93
C GLU A 571 47.07 9.30 26.70
N ALA A 572 46.74 8.33 27.57
CA ALA A 572 47.34 6.98 27.77
C ALA A 572 47.82 6.65 29.22
N PRO A 573 48.10 5.36 29.57
CA PRO A 573 47.15 4.35 30.05
C PRO A 573 47.55 3.65 31.39
N ALA A 574 46.68 2.86 32.05
CA ALA A 574 46.98 1.57 32.75
C ALA A 574 45.89 1.09 33.74
N ASN A 575 45.31 -0.08 33.41
CA ASN A 575 44.94 -1.29 34.20
C ASN A 575 44.33 -1.28 35.64
N PRO A 576 43.63 -2.40 36.02
CA PRO A 576 42.55 -2.44 36.99
C PRO A 576 42.93 -3.06 38.35
N GLY A 577 42.07 -2.91 39.36
CA GLY A 577 42.12 -3.70 40.59
C GLY A 577 40.94 -3.48 41.54
N ASN A 578 40.29 -4.59 41.93
CA ASN A 578 39.40 -4.85 43.08
C ASN A 578 38.16 -3.96 43.25
N GLY A 579 36.93 -4.47 43.47
CA GLY A 579 36.54 -5.65 44.24
C GLY A 579 36.03 -5.22 45.63
N GLY A 580 34.72 -5.38 45.90
CA GLY A 580 34.18 -5.42 47.27
C GLY A 580 32.96 -4.54 47.59
N ALA A 581 31.80 -5.19 47.70
CA ALA A 581 30.70 -5.00 48.66
C ALA A 581 30.33 -3.58 49.18
N ASN A 582 29.11 -3.13 48.86
CA ASN A 582 27.96 -3.13 49.78
C ASN A 582 26.65 -2.85 49.03
#